data_AF-A0A937VZ90-F1
#
_entry.id   AF-A0A937VZ90-F1
#
_cell.length_a   1.000
_cell.length_b   1.000
_cell.length_c   1.000
_cell.angle_alpha   90.00
_cell.angle_beta   90.00
_cell.angle_gamma   90.00
#
_symmetry.space_group_name_H-M   'P 1'
#
loop_
_entity.id
_entity.type
_entity.pdbx_description
1 polymer ?
#
loop_
_entity_poly.entity_id
_entity_poly.type
_entity_poly.pdbx_seq_one_letter_code
_entity_poly.pdbx_strand_id
1 'polypeptide(L)'
;RGDLQWWRGKSCDTFSPLGPWIETEIADPSTLTLETRLNGQVKQHAETNMLLFDVPTCISFISQHVTLYPGDVIYTGTCEGVGPMDTGDTVEVEISHIGVLRNPVIRETE
;
A
#
# COMPACT_ATOMS: atom_id res chain seq x y z
N ARG A 1 4.35 23.96 3.15
CA ARG A 1 4.84 24.17 1.77
C ARG A 1 3.69 23.88 0.80
N GLY A 2 3.48 24.69 -0.24
CA GLY A 2 2.35 24.56 -1.17
C GLY A 2 2.77 23.96 -2.51
N ASP A 3 3.19 22.69 -2.51
CA ASP A 3 3.59 22.00 -3.73
C ASP A 3 2.35 21.78 -4.64
N LEU A 4 2.51 21.93 -5.95
CA LEU A 4 1.42 21.74 -6.93
C LEU A 4 1.04 20.28 -7.17
N GLN A 5 1.98 19.35 -6.96
CA GLN A 5 1.85 17.92 -7.22
C GLN A 5 2.38 17.12 -6.03
N TRP A 6 1.98 15.85 -5.93
CA TRP A 6 2.29 15.03 -4.76
C TRP A 6 3.66 14.35 -4.79
N TRP A 7 4.52 14.67 -5.76
CA TRP A 7 5.81 14.00 -5.94
C TRP A 7 6.63 13.95 -4.63
N ARG A 8 6.78 15.07 -3.90
CA ARG A 8 7.51 15.08 -2.62
C ARG A 8 6.75 14.35 -1.50
N GLY A 9 5.42 14.31 -1.56
CA GLY A 9 4.60 13.63 -0.56
C GLY A 9 4.53 12.12 -0.75
N LYS A 10 4.88 11.59 -1.92
CA LYS A 10 4.64 10.19 -2.32
C LYS A 10 5.82 9.49 -2.99
N SER A 11 6.88 10.22 -3.34
CA SER A 11 8.01 9.70 -4.11
C SER A 11 9.37 10.08 -3.52
N CYS A 12 9.41 10.47 -2.25
CA CYS A 12 10.68 10.55 -1.52
C CYS A 12 11.24 9.15 -1.26
N ASP A 13 12.55 9.07 -1.05
CA ASP A 13 13.21 7.82 -0.70
C ASP A 13 12.52 7.17 0.50
N THR A 14 12.37 5.84 0.46
CA THR A 14 11.68 4.99 1.45
C THR A 14 10.14 5.10 1.51
N PHE A 15 9.49 6.01 0.77
CA PHE A 15 8.03 6.26 0.88
C PHE A 15 7.14 5.24 0.14
N SER A 16 7.73 4.21 -0.46
CA SER A 16 6.99 3.14 -1.15
C SER A 16 7.46 1.74 -0.72
N PRO A 17 7.35 1.35 0.57
CA PRO A 17 7.66 -0.01 0.99
C PRO A 17 6.87 -1.05 0.19
N LEU A 18 7.52 -2.15 -0.18
CA LEU A 18 6.93 -3.24 -0.96
C LEU A 18 7.49 -4.58 -0.48
N GLY A 19 6.62 -5.58 -0.31
CA GLY A 19 6.97 -6.91 0.19
C GLY A 19 5.85 -7.50 1.04
N PRO A 20 6.15 -8.52 1.87
CA PRO A 20 7.46 -9.16 2.06
C PRO A 20 7.89 -10.06 0.90
N TRP A 21 6.95 -10.48 0.05
CA TRP A 21 7.16 -11.23 -1.20
C TRP A 21 5.98 -11.00 -2.15
N ILE A 22 5.98 -11.68 -3.29
CA ILE A 22 4.86 -11.70 -4.24
C ILE A 22 4.20 -13.07 -4.15
N GLU A 23 2.93 -13.13 -3.76
CA GLU A 23 2.13 -14.36 -3.78
C GLU A 23 1.49 -14.54 -5.17
N THR A 24 1.61 -15.74 -5.73
CA THR A 24 1.17 -16.06 -7.09
C THR A 24 -0.04 -16.99 -7.14
N GLU A 25 -0.41 -17.61 -6.01
CA GLU A 25 -1.48 -18.63 -5.94
C GLU A 25 -2.81 -18.08 -5.38
N ILE A 26 -3.05 -16.77 -5.45
CA ILE A 26 -4.33 -16.15 -5.08
C ILE A 26 -5.34 -16.37 -6.20
N ALA A 27 -6.34 -17.22 -5.96
CA ALA A 27 -7.39 -17.52 -6.94
C ALA A 27 -8.34 -16.32 -7.18
N ASP A 28 -8.71 -15.60 -6.12
CA ASP A 28 -9.58 -14.43 -6.18
C ASP A 28 -9.03 -13.30 -5.29
N PRO A 29 -8.52 -12.19 -5.86
CA PRO A 29 -7.98 -11.09 -5.08
C PRO A 29 -9.05 -10.23 -4.40
N SER A 30 -10.35 -10.50 -4.61
CA SER A 30 -11.44 -9.79 -3.94
C SER A 30 -11.78 -10.35 -2.55
N THR A 31 -11.27 -11.54 -2.20
CA THR A 31 -11.58 -12.22 -0.93
C THR A 31 -10.54 -12.00 0.16
N LEU A 32 -9.64 -11.04 -0.01
CA LEU A 32 -8.57 -10.74 0.95
C LEU A 32 -9.04 -9.73 2.00
N THR A 33 -8.35 -9.71 3.14
CA THR A 33 -8.51 -8.72 4.20
C THR A 33 -7.19 -7.99 4.38
N LEU A 34 -7.24 -6.66 4.41
CA LEU A 34 -6.13 -5.79 4.74
C LEU A 34 -6.30 -5.26 6.15
N GLU A 35 -5.26 -5.35 6.98
CA GLU A 35 -5.16 -4.69 8.28
C GLU A 35 -3.88 -3.87 8.34
N THR A 36 -3.96 -2.63 8.84
CA THR A 36 -2.78 -1.82 9.16
C THR A 36 -2.73 -1.54 10.65
N ARG A 37 -1.60 -1.86 11.28
CA ARG A 37 -1.32 -1.58 12.68
C ARG A 37 -0.22 -0.53 12.81
N LEU A 38 -0.42 0.42 13.71
CA LEU A 38 0.61 1.38 14.14
C LEU A 38 0.92 1.09 15.62
N ASN A 39 2.15 0.66 15.90
CA ASN A 39 2.58 0.23 17.24
C ASN A 39 1.64 -0.82 17.85
N GLY A 40 1.20 -1.79 17.03
CA GLY A 40 0.27 -2.85 17.42
C GLY A 40 -1.20 -2.43 17.53
N GLN A 41 -1.54 -1.16 17.35
CA GLN A 41 -2.93 -0.69 17.33
C GLN A 41 -3.49 -0.70 15.91
N VAL A 42 -4.62 -1.38 15.69
CA VAL A 42 -5.32 -1.36 14.40
C VAL A 42 -5.75 0.08 14.07
N LYS A 43 -5.31 0.56 12.91
CA LYS A 43 -5.68 1.87 12.33
C LYS A 43 -6.56 1.71 11.10
N GLN A 44 -6.33 0.68 10.30
CA GLN A 44 -7.08 0.40 9.09
C GLN A 44 -7.46 -1.07 9.04
N HIS A 45 -8.68 -1.38 8.60
CA HIS A 45 -9.16 -2.74 8.41
C HIS A 45 -10.21 -2.76 7.30
N ALA A 46 -10.02 -3.56 6.25
CA ALA A 46 -10.95 -3.65 5.12
C ALA A 46 -10.85 -4.97 4.38
N GLU A 47 -11.97 -5.44 3.85
CA GLU A 47 -12.00 -6.48 2.81
C GLU A 47 -11.74 -5.87 1.43
N THR A 48 -11.03 -6.60 0.56
CA THR A 48 -10.68 -6.13 -0.80
C THR A 48 -11.88 -6.07 -1.74
N ASN A 49 -13.00 -6.73 -1.40
CA ASN A 49 -14.27 -6.59 -2.14
C ASN A 49 -14.88 -5.18 -2.02
N MET A 50 -14.40 -4.35 -1.09
CA MET A 50 -14.83 -2.96 -0.92
C MET A 50 -14.08 -1.98 -1.83
N LEU A 51 -13.13 -2.47 -2.66
CA LEU A 51 -12.50 -1.63 -3.67
C LEU A 51 -13.57 -1.06 -4.61
N LEU A 52 -13.56 0.27 -4.78
CA LEU A 52 -14.45 0.95 -5.74
C LEU A 52 -14.16 0.51 -7.19
N PHE A 53 -12.90 0.20 -7.47
CA PHE A 53 -12.43 -0.35 -8.74
C PHE A 53 -11.61 -1.60 -8.44
N ASP A 54 -12.07 -2.75 -8.93
CA ASP A 54 -11.35 -4.01 -8.73
C ASP A 54 -9.98 -4.02 -9.46
N VAL A 55 -9.16 -5.03 -9.14
CA VAL A 55 -7.82 -5.18 -9.72
C VAL A 55 -7.84 -5.22 -11.26
N PRO A 56 -8.71 -6.03 -11.92
CA PRO A 56 -8.82 -6.01 -13.38
C PRO A 56 -9.18 -4.64 -13.96
N THR A 57 -10.09 -3.90 -13.32
CA THR A 57 -10.49 -2.55 -13.74
C THR A 57 -9.33 -1.56 -13.65
N CYS A 58 -8.55 -1.61 -12.56
CA CYS A 58 -7.38 -0.76 -12.39
C CYS A 58 -6.34 -1.02 -13.50
N ILE A 59 -6.01 -2.29 -13.77
CA ILE A 59 -5.06 -2.68 -14.82
C ILE A 59 -5.54 -2.20 -16.19
N SER A 60 -6.81 -2.47 -16.52
CA SER A 60 -7.42 -2.06 -17.80
C SER A 60 -7.33 -0.55 -18.00
N PHE A 61 -7.74 0.24 -17.01
CA PHE A 61 -7.74 1.70 -17.09
C PHE A 61 -6.32 2.28 -17.24
N ILE A 62 -5.36 1.81 -16.46
CA ILE A 62 -3.97 2.29 -16.51
C ILE A 62 -3.35 1.96 -17.86
N SER A 63 -3.57 0.75 -18.37
CA SER A 63 -2.98 0.27 -19.63
C SER A 63 -3.41 1.06 -20.88
N GLN A 64 -4.53 1.78 -20.82
CA GLN A 64 -4.99 2.67 -21.89
C GLN A 64 -4.15 3.95 -22.01
N HIS A 65 -3.41 4.32 -20.96
CA HIS A 65 -2.69 5.59 -20.85
C HIS A 65 -1.18 5.40 -20.73
N VAL A 66 -0.73 4.29 -20.14
CA VAL A 66 0.69 3.98 -19.90
C VAL A 66 0.94 2.51 -20.22
N THR A 67 2.01 2.22 -20.97
CA THR A 67 2.47 0.84 -21.20
C THR A 67 2.99 0.25 -19.89
N LEU A 68 2.42 -0.88 -19.48
CA LEU A 68 2.89 -1.65 -18.32
C LEU A 68 3.97 -2.65 -18.75
N TYR A 69 5.05 -2.71 -18.00
CA TYR A 69 6.15 -3.64 -18.18
C TYR A 69 6.21 -4.69 -17.06
N PRO A 70 6.80 -5.88 -17.31
CA PRO A 70 7.07 -6.84 -16.24
C PRO A 70 7.88 -6.20 -15.11
N GLY A 71 7.35 -6.24 -13.90
CA GLY A 71 7.94 -5.61 -12.71
C GLY A 71 7.30 -4.29 -12.30
N ASP A 72 6.40 -3.71 -13.10
CA ASP A 72 5.62 -2.54 -12.69
C ASP A 72 4.67 -2.88 -11.55
N VAL A 73 4.47 -1.90 -10.64
CA VAL A 73 3.67 -2.06 -9.42
C VAL A 73 2.50 -1.06 -9.45
N ILE A 74 1.29 -1.58 -9.19
CA ILE A 74 0.06 -0.78 -9.08
C ILE A 74 -0.41 -0.82 -7.63
N TYR A 75 -0.50 0.36 -7.00
CA TYR A 75 -1.11 0.51 -5.67
C TYR A 75 -2.62 0.74 -5.84
N THR A 76 -3.43 -0.17 -5.30
CA THR A 76 -4.89 -0.24 -5.53
C THR A 76 -5.72 0.71 -4.67
N GLY A 77 -5.06 1.55 -3.86
CA GLY A 77 -5.70 2.49 -2.94
C GLY A 77 -5.58 2.05 -1.48
N THR A 78 -6.22 2.79 -0.59
CA THR A 78 -6.23 2.53 0.86
C THR A 78 -7.62 2.83 1.41
N CYS A 79 -8.02 2.12 2.46
CA CYS A 79 -9.29 2.35 3.16
C CYS A 79 -9.17 3.50 4.17
N GLU A 80 -10.25 3.77 4.90
CA GLU A 80 -10.24 4.78 5.96
C GLU A 80 -9.22 4.45 7.08
N GLY A 81 -8.95 5.44 7.93
CA GLY A 81 -8.03 5.29 9.06
C GLY A 81 -6.58 5.71 8.80
N VAL A 82 -6.31 6.37 7.66
CA VAL A 82 -5.02 7.03 7.40
C VAL A 82 -4.74 8.06 8.48
N GLY A 83 -3.54 8.01 9.07
CA GLY A 83 -3.11 8.90 10.14
C GLY A 83 -1.63 9.25 10.05
N PRO A 84 -1.17 10.22 10.85
CA PRO A 84 0.24 10.57 10.94
C PRO A 84 1.04 9.43 11.59
N MET A 85 2.34 9.41 11.30
CA MET A 85 3.34 8.57 11.98
C MET A 85 4.47 9.47 12.48
N ASP A 86 5.03 9.11 13.62
CA ASP A 86 6.12 9.82 14.27
C ASP A 86 7.41 8.98 14.30
N THR A 87 8.54 9.64 14.53
CA THR A 87 9.82 8.94 14.74
C THR A 87 9.71 7.96 15.90
N GLY A 88 10.13 6.71 15.68
CA GLY A 88 10.06 5.61 16.64
C GLY A 88 8.88 4.68 16.42
N ASP A 89 7.92 5.06 15.57
CA ASP A 89 6.78 4.21 15.25
C ASP A 89 7.19 2.97 14.44
N THR A 90 6.39 1.92 14.56
CA THR A 90 6.39 0.78 13.64
C THR A 90 5.03 0.67 12.99
N VAL A 91 5.02 0.64 11.66
CA VAL A 91 3.84 0.33 10.86
C VAL A 91 3.92 -1.11 10.35
N GLU A 92 2.80 -1.82 10.45
CA GLU A 92 2.62 -3.17 9.93
C GLU A 92 1.40 -3.18 9.02
N VAL A 93 1.56 -3.61 7.77
CA VAL A 93 0.47 -3.85 6.84
C VAL A 93 0.38 -5.34 6.60
N GLU A 94 -0.75 -5.93 6.95
CA GLU A 94 -1.03 -7.35 6.76
C GLU A 94 -2.12 -7.52 5.71
N ILE A 95 -1.89 -8.44 4.77
CA ILE A 95 -2.91 -8.89 3.83
C ILE A 95 -3.07 -10.40 4.01
N SER A 96 -4.31 -10.85 4.22
CA SER A 96 -4.61 -12.28 4.40
C SER A 96 -4.08 -13.08 3.21
N HIS A 97 -3.56 -14.28 3.50
CA HIS A 97 -2.90 -15.16 2.52
C HIS A 97 -1.60 -14.65 1.87
N ILE A 98 -1.18 -13.41 2.13
CA ILE A 98 0.11 -12.88 1.65
C ILE A 98 1.10 -12.81 2.79
N GLY A 99 0.84 -12.02 3.83
CA GLY A 99 1.77 -11.84 4.95
C GLY A 99 1.82 -10.42 5.48
N VAL A 100 2.82 -10.15 6.32
CA VAL A 100 2.99 -8.86 7.01
C VAL A 100 4.20 -8.12 6.47
N LEU A 101 3.98 -6.91 5.96
CA LEU A 101 5.01 -5.92 5.64
C LEU A 101 5.19 -5.00 6.85
N ARG A 102 6.39 -5.01 7.45
CA ARG A 102 6.70 -4.28 8.68
C ARG A 102 7.84 -3.30 8.47
N ASN A 103 7.62 -2.03 8.80
CA ASN A 103 8.61 -0.96 8.61
C ASN A 103 8.71 -0.07 9.86
N PRO A 104 9.93 0.19 10.38
CA PRO A 104 10.15 1.22 11.39
C PRO A 104 10.17 2.61 10.75
N VAL A 105 9.68 3.61 11.47
CA VAL A 105 9.80 5.03 11.13
C VAL A 105 10.97 5.60 11.91
N ILE A 106 12.07 5.85 11.22
CA ILE A 106 13.28 6.42 11.80
C ILE A 106 13.48 7.84 11.32
N ARG A 107 14.00 8.70 12.19
CA ARG A 107 14.44 10.03 11.78
C ARG A 107 15.65 9.87 10.88
N GLU A 108 15.60 10.51 9.72
CA GLU A 108 16.75 10.61 8.83
C GLU A 108 17.92 11.28 9.57
N THR A 109 19.07 10.60 9.59
CA THR A 109 20.33 11.12 10.11
C THR A 109 21.17 11.62 8.94
N GLU A 110 21.84 12.76 9.13
CA GLU A 110 22.83 13.26 8.16
C GLU A 110 24.03 12.31 7.98
#